data_AF-A0A2G9P4H6-F1
#
_entry.id   AF-A0A2G9P4H6-F1
#
_cell.length_a   1.000
_cell.length_b   1.000
_cell.length_c   1.000
_cell.angle_alpha   90.00
_cell.angle_beta   90.00
_cell.angle_gamma   90.00
#
_symmetry.space_group_name_H-M   'P 1'
#
loop_
_entity.id
_entity.type
_entity.pdbx_description
1 polymer ?
#
loop_
_entity_poly.entity_id
_entity_poly.type
_entity_poly.pdbx_seq_one_letter_code
_entity_poly.pdbx_strand_id
1 'polypeptide(L)' 'KHFPLKPADILKQLNLKRPIYKKTAAYGHFGRDDPDFTWEKTDKAEILKKDAGI' A
#
# COMPACT_ATOMS: atom_id res chain seq x y z
N LYS A 1 -1.35 15.43 -2.49
CA LYS A 1 -1.64 15.23 -3.94
C LYS A 1 -1.83 13.77 -4.32
N HIS A 2 -0.92 12.84 -3.97
CA HIS A 2 -1.00 11.42 -4.42
C HIS A 2 -1.57 10.44 -3.38
N PHE A 3 -1.54 10.81 -2.09
CA PHE A 3 -1.97 10.00 -0.95
C PHE A 3 -2.96 10.79 -0.06
N PRO A 4 -4.29 10.65 -0.25
CA PRO A 4 -5.27 11.06 0.74
C PRO A 4 -5.14 10.20 2.00
N LEU A 5 -4.97 10.83 3.16
CA LEU A 5 -4.70 10.16 4.44
C LEU A 5 -5.93 10.08 5.36
N LYS A 6 -7.13 10.38 4.85
CA LYS A 6 -8.37 10.14 5.61
C LYS A 6 -8.54 8.63 5.81
N PRO A 7 -9.04 8.15 6.96
CA PRO A 7 -9.18 6.72 7.23
C PRO A 7 -9.92 5.95 6.14
N ALA A 8 -11.03 6.51 5.64
CA ALA A 8 -11.82 5.90 4.56
C ALA A 8 -11.04 5.79 3.24
N ASP A 9 -10.19 6.78 2.95
CA ASP A 9 -9.40 6.80 1.73
C ASP A 9 -8.24 5.81 1.81
N ILE A 10 -7.60 5.65 2.98
CA ILE A 10 -6.56 4.63 3.21
C ILE A 10 -7.15 3.23 2.98
N LEU A 11 -8.32 2.94 3.55
CA LEU A 11 -9.01 1.67 3.35
C LEU A 11 -9.28 1.38 1.87
N LYS A 12 -9.68 2.41 1.10
CA LYS A 12 -9.96 2.29 -0.33
C LYS A 12 -8.69 2.12 -1.15
N GLN A 13 -7.67 2.94 -0.91
CA GLN A 13 -6.42 2.91 -1.68
C GLN A 13 -5.66 1.61 -1.50
N LEU A 14 -5.60 1.09 -0.27
CA LEU A 14 -4.93 -0.15 0.06
C LEU A 14 -5.90 -1.36 0.03
N ASN A 15 -7.12 -1.20 -0.48
CA ASN A 15 -8.10 -2.28 -0.60
C ASN A 15 -8.18 -3.19 0.66
N LEU A 16 -8.34 -2.56 1.83
CA LEU A 16 -8.12 -3.24 3.12
C LEU A 16 -9.34 -4.01 3.64
N LYS A 17 -10.54 -3.78 3.10
CA LYS A 17 -11.76 -4.48 3.54
C LYS A 17 -11.84 -5.90 2.99
N ARG A 18 -10.86 -6.73 3.33
CA ARG A 18 -10.67 -8.11 2.85
C ARG A 18 -10.07 -8.99 3.96
N PRO A 19 -10.29 -10.30 3.96
CA PRO A 19 -9.72 -11.21 4.96
C PRO A 19 -8.23 -11.55 4.69
N ILE A 20 -7.34 -10.54 4.68
CA ILE A 20 -5.92 -10.69 4.30
C ILE A 20 -4.93 -10.77 5.47
N TYR A 21 -5.38 -10.44 6.68
CA TYR A 21 -4.49 -10.14 7.81
C TYR A 21 -3.84 -11.35 8.48
N LYS A 22 -4.38 -12.56 8.31
CA LYS A 22 -3.82 -13.77 8.96
C LYS A 22 -2.36 -14.02 8.54
N LYS A 23 -2.03 -13.69 7.29
CA LYS A 23 -0.68 -13.88 6.73
C LYS A 23 0.39 -12.99 7.36
N THR A 24 0.01 -11.83 7.91
CA THR A 24 0.95 -10.90 8.56
C THR A 24 1.17 -11.20 10.05
N ALA A 25 0.37 -12.09 10.65
CA ALA A 25 0.44 -12.42 12.08
C ALA A 25 1.73 -13.16 12.49
N ALA A 26 2.51 -13.63 11.51
CA ALA A 26 3.84 -14.19 11.70
C ALA A 26 4.78 -13.67 10.60
N TYR A 27 6.07 -13.63 10.91
CA TYR A 27 7.14 -13.21 9.98
C TYR A 27 7.03 -11.77 9.49
N GLY A 28 6.35 -10.91 10.26
CA GLY A 28 6.27 -9.47 10.01
C GLY A 28 5.20 -9.04 8.99
N HIS A 29 4.87 -7.75 9.07
CA HIS A 29 3.86 -7.08 8.24
C HIS A 29 4.43 -6.45 6.95
N PHE A 30 5.75 -6.23 6.90
CA PHE A 30 6.41 -5.45 5.85
C PHE A 30 7.55 -6.22 5.19
N GLY A 31 7.95 -5.78 3.98
CA GLY A 31 9.11 -6.31 3.24
C GLY A 31 8.88 -7.69 2.62
N ARG A 32 7.61 -8.07 2.41
CA ARG A 32 7.21 -9.38 1.90
C ARG A 32 6.44 -9.22 0.60
N ASP A 33 6.88 -9.91 -0.44
CA ASP A 33 6.19 -9.93 -1.73
C ASP A 33 5.00 -10.91 -1.69
N ASP A 34 3.84 -10.41 -1.26
CA ASP A 34 2.56 -11.11 -1.32
C ASP A 34 1.52 -10.21 -2.02
N PRO A 35 0.77 -10.72 -3.01
CA PRO A 35 -0.20 -9.91 -3.76
C PRO A 35 -1.31 -9.29 -2.90
N ASP A 36 -1.57 -9.85 -1.70
CA ASP A 36 -2.54 -9.28 -0.77
C ASP A 36 -2.02 -8.05 -0.02
N PHE A 37 -0.70 -7.88 0.11
CA PHE A 37 -0.06 -6.79 0.83
C PHE A 37 0.11 -5.58 -0.07
N THR A 38 -1.00 -4.93 -0.39
CA THR A 38 -1.03 -3.80 -1.31
C THR A 38 -0.20 -2.60 -0.86
N TRP A 39 0.15 -2.50 0.43
CA TRP A 39 1.03 -1.45 0.96
C TRP A 39 2.51 -1.65 0.59
N GLU A 40 2.90 -2.84 0.15
CA GLU A 40 4.25 -3.12 -0.36
C GLU A 40 4.43 -2.67 -1.81
N LYS A 41 3.34 -2.35 -2.52
CA LYS A 41 3.40 -1.92 -3.91
C LYS A 41 4.05 -0.55 -4.04
N THR A 42 4.97 -0.44 -4.98
CA THR A 42 5.63 0.82 -5.37
C THR A 42 4.97 1.47 -6.59
N ASP A 43 3.66 1.26 -6.78
CA ASP A 43 2.88 1.69 -7.94
C ASP A 43 2.80 3.22 -8.11
N LYS A 44 3.14 3.98 -7.07
CA LYS A 44 3.24 5.43 -7.09
C LYS A 44 4.66 5.97 -7.28
N ALA A 45 5.68 5.11 -7.40
CA ALA A 45 7.07 5.56 -7.57
C ALA A 45 7.25 6.46 -8.80
N GLU A 46 6.73 6.04 -9.96
CA GLU A 46 6.87 6.79 -11.21
C GLU A 46 6.17 8.15 -11.18
N ILE A 47 4.96 8.23 -10.60
CA ILE A 47 4.24 9.51 -10.51
C ILE A 47 4.96 10.47 -9.55
N LEU A 48 5.54 9.96 -8.46
CA LEU A 48 6.33 10.77 -7.54
C LEU A 48 7.63 11.25 -8.19
N LYS A 49 8.31 10.37 -8.92
CA LYS A 49 9.53 10.67 -9.67
C LYS A 49 9.29 11.81 -10.67
N LYS A 50 8.23 11.68 -11.48
CA LYS A 50 7.79 12.70 -12.44
C LYS A 50 7.45 14.03 -11.76
N ASP A 51 6.70 14.01 -10.67
CA ASP A 51 6.31 15.24 -9.95
C ASP A 51 7.50 15.93 -9.27
N ALA A 52 8.55 15.17 -8.92
CA ALA A 52 9.81 15.69 -8.40
C ALA A 52 10.75 16.22 -9.51
N GLY A 53 10.44 15.98 -10.79
CA GLY A 53 11.25 16.42 -11.92
C GLY A 53 12.55 15.63 -12.14
N ILE A 54 12.60 14.38 -11.67
CA ILE A 54 13.74 13.46 -11.84
C ILE A 54 13.39 12.24 -12.70
#